data_AF-A0A6G3MK40-F1
#
_entry.id   AF-A0A6G3MK40-F1
#
_cell.length_a   1.000
_cell.length_b   1.000
_cell.length_c   1.000
_cell.angle_alpha   90.00
_cell.angle_beta   90.00
_cell.angle_gamma   90.00
#
_symmetry.space_group_name_H-M   'P 1'
#
loop_
_entity.id
_entity.type
_entity.pdbx_description
1 polymer ?
#
loop_
_entity_poly.entity_id
_entity_poly.type
_entity_poly.pdbx_seq_one_letter_code
_entity_poly.pdbx_strand_id
1 'polypeptide(L)'
;DKTWDDVDRKQKPISEDKFRISRSRISSEKSKEGLAEIYEKSYIDNLNKIDKSSKERPEIIEIKKELDVVIEILDSLTNHYFAPKPSVSEIKIKNIAPAMNLEDILPVHATECLTFAPEEIAAPINDLPAGPNEITDTQRKNFRRKKKIFQQNKYKKIEEKNNSSQPKIKKTKSKFGSQRYFQNFLDDIDLNKKKTN
;
A
#
# COMPACT_ATOMS: atom_id res chain seq x y z
N ASP A 1 19.35 25.57 13.13
CA ASP A 1 19.27 24.11 13.31
C ASP A 1 17.84 23.70 13.62
N LYS A 2 17.16 22.98 12.72
CA LYS A 2 15.74 22.55 12.86
C LYS A 2 15.65 21.24 13.66
N THR A 3 16.21 21.21 14.86
CA THR A 3 16.29 20.00 15.69
C THR A 3 15.42 20.19 16.92
N TRP A 4 14.14 19.83 16.78
CA TRP A 4 13.15 19.90 17.86
C TRP A 4 12.95 18.52 18.46
N ASP A 5 12.79 18.44 19.77
CA ASP A 5 12.59 17.19 20.53
C ASP A 5 11.11 16.98 20.88
N ASP A 6 10.22 17.40 19.97
CA ASP A 6 8.79 17.26 20.14
C ASP A 6 8.36 15.81 19.87
N VAL A 7 7.36 15.33 20.62
CA VAL A 7 6.82 13.97 20.43
C VAL A 7 6.01 13.93 19.12
N ASP A 8 6.51 13.18 18.15
CA ASP A 8 5.81 12.95 16.87
C ASP A 8 4.50 12.17 17.09
N ARG A 9 3.43 12.59 16.38
CA ARG A 9 2.16 11.85 16.39
C ARG A 9 2.34 10.47 15.76
N LYS A 10 2.13 9.42 16.55
CA LYS A 10 2.12 8.03 16.07
C LYS A 10 0.95 7.84 15.10
N GLN A 11 1.25 7.67 13.82
CA GLN A 11 0.26 7.24 12.84
C GLN A 11 0.07 5.73 12.98
N LYS A 12 -1.18 5.26 13.00
CA LYS A 12 -1.44 3.83 12.78
C LYS A 12 -0.86 3.47 11.41
N PRO A 13 -0.17 2.34 11.24
CA PRO A 13 0.27 1.90 9.93
C PRO A 13 -0.99 1.68 9.08
N ILE A 14 -1.35 2.70 8.28
CA ILE A 14 -2.28 2.52 7.19
C ILE A 14 -1.58 1.55 6.27
N SER A 15 -2.25 0.47 5.90
CA SER A 15 -1.71 -0.55 5.01
C SER A 15 -1.63 -0.01 3.57
N GLU A 16 -0.98 1.14 3.37
CA GLU A 16 -0.68 1.74 2.07
C GLU A 16 0.15 0.77 1.22
N ASP A 17 0.91 -0.12 1.87
CA ASP A 17 1.67 -1.17 1.21
C ASP A 17 0.79 -2.19 0.47
N LYS A 18 -0.50 -2.34 0.82
CA LYS A 18 -1.44 -3.19 0.05
C LYS A 18 -1.80 -2.57 -1.30
N PHE A 19 -1.66 -1.25 -1.46
CA PHE A 19 -1.99 -0.52 -2.69
C PHE A 19 -0.77 -0.27 -3.58
N ARG A 20 0.44 -0.57 -3.09
CA ARG A 20 1.65 -0.47 -3.91
C ARG A 20 1.76 -1.77 -4.69
N ILE A 21 1.77 -1.66 -6.03
CA ILE A 21 2.16 -2.75 -6.91
C ILE A 21 3.51 -3.25 -6.40
N SER A 22 3.54 -4.46 -5.81
CA SER A 22 4.77 -5.04 -5.33
C SER A 22 5.69 -5.18 -6.53
N ARG A 23 6.88 -4.56 -6.49
CA ARG A 23 7.94 -4.94 -7.43
C ARG A 23 8.22 -6.41 -7.17
N SER A 24 7.81 -7.26 -8.11
CA SER A 24 8.13 -8.68 -8.06
C SER A 24 9.64 -8.79 -7.96
N ARG A 25 10.14 -9.52 -6.95
CA ARG A 25 11.57 -9.80 -6.87
C ARG A 25 11.89 -10.71 -8.06
N ILE A 26 12.73 -10.24 -8.98
CA ILE A 26 13.23 -11.04 -10.09
C ILE A 26 14.12 -12.13 -9.48
N SER A 27 13.84 -13.39 -9.80
CA SER A 27 14.71 -14.50 -9.40
C SER A 27 16.02 -14.42 -10.18
N SER A 28 17.15 -14.60 -9.50
CA SER A 28 18.48 -14.68 -10.13
C SER A 28 18.82 -16.09 -10.62
N GLU A 29 17.97 -17.08 -10.34
CA GLU A 29 18.16 -18.45 -10.80
C GLU A 29 17.73 -18.59 -12.26
N LYS A 30 18.39 -19.50 -12.99
CA LYS A 30 18.02 -19.80 -14.38
C LYS A 30 16.61 -20.38 -14.43
N SER A 31 15.83 -19.99 -15.45
CA SER A 31 14.48 -20.51 -15.65
C SER A 31 14.50 -22.03 -15.82
N LYS A 32 13.58 -22.72 -15.13
CA LYS A 32 13.33 -24.16 -15.32
C LYS A 32 12.52 -24.44 -16.59
N GLU A 33 11.77 -23.45 -17.05
CA GLU A 33 10.87 -23.54 -18.21
C GLU A 33 11.52 -22.92 -19.45
N GLY A 34 11.27 -23.53 -20.61
CA GLY A 34 11.75 -23.04 -21.90
C GLY A 34 10.93 -21.85 -22.42
N LEU A 35 11.49 -21.10 -23.38
CA LEU A 35 10.82 -19.92 -23.97
C LEU A 35 9.46 -20.27 -24.58
N ALA A 36 9.35 -21.40 -25.31
CA ALA A 36 8.09 -21.82 -25.93
C ALA A 36 6.99 -22.08 -24.90
N GLU A 37 7.33 -22.74 -23.79
CA GLU A 37 6.41 -23.07 -22.70
C GLU A 37 5.92 -21.80 -21.96
N ILE A 38 6.81 -20.83 -21.75
CA ILE A 38 6.45 -19.52 -21.17
C ILE A 38 5.44 -18.81 -22.06
N TYR A 39 5.64 -18.83 -23.38
CA TYR A 39 4.71 -18.22 -24.33
C TYR A 39 3.34 -18.90 -24.30
N GLU A 40 3.30 -20.23 -24.34
CA GLU A 40 2.05 -21.01 -24.25
C GLU A 40 1.28 -20.67 -22.97
N LYS A 41 1.95 -20.70 -21.82
CA LYS A 41 1.35 -20.35 -20.52
C LYS A 41 0.80 -18.93 -20.51
N SER A 42 1.56 -17.97 -21.01
CA SER A 42 1.11 -16.57 -21.07
C SER A 42 -0.11 -16.39 -21.98
N TYR A 43 -0.18 -17.12 -23.09
CA TYR A 43 -1.30 -17.06 -24.01
C TYR A 43 -2.58 -17.61 -23.37
N ILE A 44 -2.48 -18.78 -22.71
CA ILE A 44 -3.60 -19.38 -21.97
C ILE A 44 -4.06 -18.47 -20.82
N ASP A 45 -3.13 -17.89 -20.06
CA ASP A 45 -3.46 -16.96 -18.98
C ASP A 45 -4.21 -15.72 -19.48
N ASN A 46 -3.75 -15.14 -20.60
CA ASN A 46 -4.37 -13.99 -21.23
C ASN A 46 -5.78 -14.32 -21.73
N LEU A 47 -5.98 -15.50 -22.31
CA LEU A 47 -7.29 -15.98 -22.75
C LEU A 47 -8.25 -16.14 -21.56
N ASN A 48 -7.76 -16.70 -20.46
CA ASN A 48 -8.54 -16.96 -19.26
C ASN A 48 -8.70 -15.72 -18.35
N LYS A 49 -8.05 -14.59 -18.66
CA LYS A 49 -7.99 -13.38 -17.81
C LYS A 49 -7.59 -13.69 -16.37
N ILE A 50 -6.68 -14.64 -16.17
CA ILE A 50 -6.26 -15.05 -14.83
C ILE A 50 -5.22 -14.05 -14.34
N ASP A 51 -5.61 -13.17 -13.43
CA ASP A 51 -4.68 -12.31 -12.72
C ASP A 51 -3.81 -13.14 -11.76
N LYS A 52 -2.56 -13.42 -12.18
CA LYS A 52 -1.55 -14.09 -11.34
C LYS A 52 -0.89 -13.17 -10.31
N SER A 53 -1.18 -11.86 -10.32
CA SER A 53 -0.44 -10.86 -9.54
C SER A 53 -0.66 -10.93 -8.02
N SER A 54 -1.67 -11.66 -7.55
CA SER A 54 -2.13 -11.60 -6.15
C SER A 54 -2.37 -12.95 -5.49
N LYS A 55 -1.94 -14.08 -6.09
CA LYS A 55 -2.08 -15.37 -5.42
C LYS A 55 -1.12 -15.41 -4.23
N GLU A 56 -1.66 -15.10 -3.05
CA GLU A 56 -1.03 -15.41 -1.77
C GLU A 56 -0.59 -16.88 -1.78
N ARG A 57 0.54 -17.19 -1.14
CA ARG A 57 1.01 -18.58 -1.05
C ARG A 57 -0.09 -19.45 -0.44
N PRO A 58 -0.38 -20.64 -0.96
CA PRO A 58 -1.45 -21.49 -0.46
C PRO A 58 -1.31 -21.79 1.04
N GLU A 59 -0.07 -21.97 1.51
CA GLU A 59 0.28 -22.11 2.93
C GLU A 59 -0.26 -20.95 3.80
N ILE A 60 -0.18 -19.71 3.33
CA ILE A 60 -0.66 -18.54 4.08
C ILE A 60 -2.18 -18.54 4.16
N ILE A 61 -2.86 -18.99 3.11
CA ILE A 61 -4.32 -19.09 3.08
C ILE A 61 -4.79 -20.17 4.04
N GLU A 62 -4.09 -21.31 4.09
CA GLU A 62 -4.38 -22.42 5.01
C GLU A 62 -4.17 -21.98 6.47
N ILE A 63 -3.02 -21.37 6.79
CA ILE A 63 -2.74 -20.86 8.13
C ILE A 63 -3.80 -19.83 8.58
N LYS A 64 -4.24 -18.94 7.68
CA LYS A 64 -5.29 -17.96 8.00
C LYS A 64 -6.61 -18.64 8.36
N LYS A 65 -7.00 -19.68 7.60
CA LYS A 65 -8.23 -20.45 7.88
C LYS A 65 -8.16 -21.16 9.22
N GLU A 66 -7.04 -21.84 9.50
CA GLU A 66 -6.85 -22.52 10.79
C GLU A 66 -6.86 -21.53 11.95
N LEU A 67 -6.24 -20.36 11.78
CA LEU A 67 -6.23 -19.30 12.77
C LEU A 67 -7.64 -18.77 13.06
N ASP A 68 -8.46 -18.54 12.02
CA ASP A 68 -9.83 -18.06 12.20
C ASP A 68 -10.68 -19.07 13.00
N VAL A 69 -10.53 -20.37 12.72
CA VAL A 69 -11.21 -21.44 13.48
C VAL A 69 -10.75 -21.45 14.95
N VAL A 70 -9.44 -21.36 15.20
CA VAL A 70 -8.91 -21.33 16.58
C VAL A 70 -9.42 -20.10 17.33
N ILE A 71 -9.47 -18.93 16.69
CA ILE A 71 -9.98 -17.70 17.32
C ILE A 71 -11.47 -17.85 17.65
N GLU A 72 -12.29 -18.41 16.75
CA GLU A 72 -13.72 -18.62 17.03
C GLU A 72 -13.95 -19.56 18.23
N ILE A 73 -13.14 -20.60 18.36
CA ILE A 73 -13.17 -21.50 19.52
C ILE A 73 -12.78 -20.77 20.82
N LEU A 74 -11.75 -19.92 20.77
CA LEU A 74 -11.31 -19.15 21.94
C LEU A 74 -12.32 -18.07 22.34
N ASP A 75 -12.91 -17.39 21.35
CA ASP A 75 -13.91 -16.34 21.55
C ASP A 75 -15.18 -16.93 22.18
N SER A 76 -15.62 -18.12 21.73
CA SER A 76 -16.77 -18.82 22.32
C SER A 76 -16.47 -19.37 23.73
N LEU A 77 -15.28 -19.91 23.96
CA LEU A 77 -14.85 -20.42 25.28
C LEU A 77 -14.81 -19.32 26.35
N THR A 78 -14.43 -18.11 25.96
CA THR A 78 -14.33 -16.94 26.85
C THR A 78 -15.65 -16.16 26.97
N ASN A 79 -16.76 -16.69 26.45
CA ASN A 79 -18.07 -16.02 26.40
C ASN A 79 -17.99 -14.63 25.76
N HIS A 80 -17.17 -14.50 24.72
CA HIS A 80 -16.96 -13.28 23.94
C HIS A 80 -16.44 -12.06 24.73
N TYR A 81 -15.83 -12.27 25.91
CA TYR A 81 -15.17 -11.21 26.68
C TYR A 81 -13.71 -11.03 26.25
N PHE A 82 -13.48 -10.53 25.04
CA PHE A 82 -12.15 -10.29 24.49
C PHE A 82 -12.05 -8.90 23.84
N ALA A 83 -10.81 -8.45 23.57
CA ALA A 83 -10.59 -7.22 22.84
C ALA A 83 -10.87 -7.45 21.34
N PRO A 84 -11.76 -6.66 20.70
CA PRO A 84 -12.15 -6.88 19.32
C PRO A 84 -10.93 -6.83 18.38
N LYS A 85 -10.99 -7.59 17.28
CA LYS A 85 -9.93 -7.61 16.26
C LYS A 85 -9.59 -6.17 15.83
N PRO A 86 -8.30 -5.81 15.70
CA PRO A 86 -7.90 -4.46 15.33
C PRO A 86 -8.48 -4.08 13.97
N SER A 87 -8.91 -2.83 13.81
CA SER A 87 -9.51 -2.34 12.56
C SER A 87 -8.52 -2.45 11.40
N VAL A 88 -8.76 -3.37 10.47
CA VAL A 88 -8.02 -3.46 9.21
C VAL A 88 -8.82 -2.76 8.11
N SER A 89 -8.16 -1.93 7.30
CA SER A 89 -8.81 -1.32 6.14
C SER A 89 -9.05 -2.37 5.05
N GLU A 90 -10.31 -2.68 4.80
CA GLU A 90 -10.78 -3.58 3.74
C GLU A 90 -11.38 -2.77 2.57
N ILE A 91 -11.06 -3.16 1.34
CA ILE A 91 -11.64 -2.55 0.13
C ILE A 91 -12.85 -3.40 -0.27
N LYS A 92 -14.05 -2.84 -0.17
CA LYS A 92 -15.29 -3.49 -0.62
C LYS A 92 -15.74 -2.88 -1.93
N ILE A 93 -15.64 -3.64 -3.02
CA ILE A 93 -16.15 -3.24 -4.33
C ILE A 93 -17.64 -3.59 -4.36
N LYS A 94 -18.51 -2.59 -4.47
CA LYS A 94 -19.97 -2.77 -4.60
C LYS A 94 -20.37 -2.65 -6.08
N ASN A 95 -21.47 -3.29 -6.46
CA ASN A 95 -22.03 -3.21 -7.82
C ASN A 95 -23.26 -2.30 -7.84
N ILE A 96 -23.43 -1.50 -8.91
CA ILE A 96 -24.60 -0.63 -9.08
C ILE A 96 -25.82 -1.52 -9.27
N ALA A 97 -26.65 -1.60 -8.23
CA ALA A 97 -27.87 -2.40 -8.19
C ALA A 97 -28.99 -1.59 -7.51
N PRO A 98 -30.27 -1.87 -7.82
CA PRO A 98 -31.36 -1.33 -7.02
C PRO A 98 -31.30 -1.91 -5.60
N ALA A 99 -31.63 -1.09 -4.59
CA ALA A 99 -31.64 -1.50 -3.19
C ALA A 99 -32.57 -2.70 -2.95
N MET A 100 -33.66 -2.79 -3.71
CA MET A 100 -34.58 -3.92 -3.75
C MET A 100 -33.89 -5.29 -3.90
N ASN A 101 -32.78 -5.39 -4.66
CA ASN A 101 -32.07 -6.66 -4.84
C ASN A 101 -31.23 -7.07 -3.61
N LEU A 102 -30.94 -6.13 -2.71
CA LEU A 102 -30.23 -6.39 -1.45
C LEU A 102 -31.19 -6.60 -0.28
N GLU A 103 -32.44 -6.19 -0.43
CA GLU A 103 -33.49 -6.43 0.57
C GLU A 103 -33.86 -7.91 0.62
N ASP A 104 -34.36 -8.35 1.77
CA ASP A 104 -34.91 -9.68 1.92
C ASP A 104 -36.16 -9.83 1.04
N ILE A 105 -36.45 -11.08 0.63
CA ILE A 105 -37.60 -11.40 -0.21
C ILE A 105 -38.88 -11.26 0.61
N LEU A 106 -39.48 -10.07 0.55
CA LEU A 106 -40.76 -9.74 1.15
C LEU A 106 -41.75 -9.32 0.05
N PRO A 107 -43.06 -9.54 0.25
CA PRO A 107 -44.09 -9.18 -0.74
C PRO A 107 -44.25 -7.65 -0.93
N VAL A 108 -43.70 -6.84 -0.03
CA VAL A 108 -43.70 -5.38 -0.11
C VAL A 108 -42.26 -4.90 0.06
N HIS A 109 -41.84 -4.00 -0.82
CA HIS A 109 -40.51 -3.38 -0.78
C HIS A 109 -40.55 -2.09 0.03
N ALA A 110 -39.47 -1.84 0.77
CA ALA A 110 -39.37 -0.65 1.60
C ALA A 110 -38.73 0.53 0.84
N THR A 111 -37.80 0.26 -0.08
CA THR A 111 -37.03 1.31 -0.76
C THR A 111 -36.92 1.13 -2.28
N GLU A 112 -37.06 2.24 -3.01
CA GLU A 112 -36.92 2.29 -4.48
C GLU A 112 -35.59 2.94 -4.92
N CYS A 113 -34.62 3.09 -4.01
CA CYS A 113 -33.35 3.76 -4.28
C CYS A 113 -32.33 2.84 -4.98
N LEU A 114 -31.29 3.43 -5.58
CA LEU A 114 -30.08 2.72 -6.00
C LEU A 114 -29.11 2.55 -4.81
N THR A 115 -28.25 1.53 -4.85
CA THR A 115 -27.26 1.27 -3.79
C THR A 115 -26.14 2.32 -3.73
N PHE A 116 -25.91 3.03 -4.83
CA PHE A 116 -24.91 4.08 -4.96
C PHE A 116 -25.54 5.45 -4.84
N ALA A 117 -24.80 6.37 -4.21
CA ALA A 117 -25.20 7.76 -4.22
C ALA A 117 -25.01 8.35 -5.64
N PRO A 118 -25.79 9.39 -6.02
CA PRO A 118 -25.61 10.06 -7.31
C PRO A 118 -24.17 10.56 -7.53
N GLU A 119 -23.50 11.00 -6.46
CA GLU A 119 -22.10 11.49 -6.50
C GLU A 119 -21.07 10.40 -6.83
N GLU A 120 -21.37 9.14 -6.49
CA GLU A 120 -20.50 8.00 -6.80
C GLU A 120 -20.69 7.55 -8.26
N ILE A 121 -21.88 7.75 -8.81
CA ILE A 121 -22.20 7.47 -10.22
C ILE A 121 -21.67 8.60 -11.12
N ALA A 122 -21.89 9.84 -10.71
CA ALA A 122 -21.46 11.03 -11.40
C ALA A 122 -20.80 11.99 -10.41
N ALA A 123 -19.52 12.30 -10.62
CA ALA A 123 -18.82 13.25 -9.78
C ALA A 123 -19.57 14.59 -9.76
N PRO A 124 -19.75 15.23 -8.59
CA PRO A 124 -20.44 16.51 -8.53
C PRO A 124 -19.67 17.54 -9.37
N ILE A 125 -20.35 18.07 -10.38
CA ILE A 125 -19.84 19.18 -11.18
C ILE A 125 -20.06 20.44 -10.36
N ASN A 126 -19.13 20.73 -9.44
CA ASN A 126 -19.24 21.93 -8.60
C ASN A 126 -19.15 23.21 -9.42
N ASP A 127 -18.27 23.24 -10.42
CA ASP A 127 -18.12 24.31 -11.40
C ASP A 127 -17.73 23.66 -12.72
N LEU A 128 -18.40 23.99 -13.83
CA LEU A 128 -17.85 23.66 -15.14
C LEU A 128 -16.52 24.40 -15.29
N PRO A 129 -15.43 23.73 -15.74
CA PRO A 129 -14.18 24.43 -15.96
C PRO A 129 -14.40 25.49 -17.05
N ALA A 130 -14.30 26.77 -16.66
CA ALA A 130 -14.38 27.88 -17.60
C ALA A 130 -13.38 27.68 -18.74
N GLY A 131 -13.82 27.93 -19.97
CA GLY A 131 -12.97 27.81 -21.14
C GLY A 131 -11.76 28.76 -21.05
N PRO A 132 -10.65 28.47 -21.77
CA PRO A 132 -9.46 29.33 -21.74
C PRO A 132 -9.74 30.78 -22.16
N ASN A 133 -10.80 31.00 -22.95
CA ASN A 133 -11.24 32.32 -23.43
C ASN A 133 -12.21 33.02 -22.46
N GLU A 134 -12.79 32.30 -21.51
CA GLU A 134 -13.78 32.82 -20.56
C GLU A 134 -13.13 33.21 -19.22
N ILE A 135 -11.88 32.78 -18.98
CA ILE A 135 -11.15 33.03 -17.74
C ILE A 135 -10.57 34.44 -17.73
N THR A 136 -11.02 35.24 -16.76
CA THR A 136 -10.43 36.55 -16.46
C THR A 136 -9.04 36.44 -15.84
N ASP A 137 -8.22 37.49 -15.97
CA ASP A 137 -6.86 37.52 -15.40
C ASP A 137 -6.82 37.33 -13.88
N THR A 138 -7.83 37.84 -13.16
CA THR A 138 -7.96 37.67 -11.71
C THR A 138 -8.21 36.21 -11.33
N GLN A 139 -9.11 35.54 -12.06
CA GLN A 139 -9.37 34.10 -11.90
C GLN A 139 -8.12 33.27 -12.24
N ARG A 140 -7.42 33.58 -13.33
CA ARG A 140 -6.17 32.91 -13.73
C ARG A 140 -5.11 32.96 -12.61
N LYS A 141 -4.93 34.13 -11.99
CA LYS A 141 -4.01 34.31 -10.85
C LYS A 141 -4.47 33.49 -9.63
N ASN A 142 -5.77 33.45 -9.35
CA ASN A 142 -6.33 32.63 -8.27
C ASN A 142 -6.12 31.12 -8.50
N PHE A 143 -6.38 30.60 -9.70
CA PHE A 143 -6.10 29.21 -10.05
C PHE A 143 -4.61 28.86 -9.90
N ARG A 144 -3.71 29.73 -10.35
CA ARG A 144 -2.27 29.57 -10.16
C ARG A 144 -1.90 29.50 -8.68
N ARG A 145 -2.47 30.36 -7.84
CA ARG A 145 -2.24 30.37 -6.38
C ARG A 145 -2.74 29.07 -5.74
N LYS A 146 -3.96 28.63 -6.06
CA LYS A 146 -4.53 27.36 -5.58
C LYS A 146 -3.65 26.17 -5.98
N LYS A 147 -3.20 26.12 -7.25
CA LYS A 147 -2.29 25.08 -7.76
C LYS A 147 -0.95 25.08 -7.02
N LYS A 148 -0.35 26.25 -6.77
CA LYS A 148 0.90 26.38 -6.02
C LYS A 148 0.77 25.86 -4.58
N ILE A 149 -0.32 26.22 -3.89
CA ILE A 149 -0.61 25.74 -2.54
C ILE A 149 -0.79 24.23 -2.51
N PHE A 150 -1.57 23.68 -3.46
CA PHE A 150 -1.78 22.24 -3.57
C PHE A 150 -0.46 21.48 -3.78
N GLN A 151 0.38 21.96 -4.70
CA GLN A 151 1.70 21.36 -4.95
C GLN A 151 2.60 21.45 -3.72
N GLN A 152 2.65 22.61 -3.07
CA GLN A 152 3.44 22.79 -1.85
C GLN A 152 3.02 21.81 -0.76
N ASN A 153 1.72 21.65 -0.52
CA ASN A 153 1.20 20.69 0.46
C ASN A 153 1.50 19.24 0.06
N LYS A 154 1.44 18.90 -1.23
CA LYS A 154 1.82 17.58 -1.74
C LYS A 154 3.30 17.28 -1.48
N TYR A 155 4.20 18.23 -1.79
CA TYR A 155 5.64 18.06 -1.55
C TYR A 155 5.96 17.95 -0.06
N LYS A 156 5.35 18.77 0.80
CA LYS A 156 5.50 18.67 2.26
C LYS A 156 5.12 17.28 2.78
N LYS A 157 3.97 16.73 2.36
CA LYS A 157 3.53 15.37 2.73
C LYS A 157 4.51 14.28 2.28
N ILE A 158 5.07 14.41 1.06
CA ILE A 158 6.07 13.46 0.54
C ILE A 158 7.37 13.55 1.34
N GLU A 159 7.82 14.76 1.68
CA GLU A 159 9.02 15.00 2.48
C GLU A 159 8.87 14.46 3.91
N GLU A 160 7.73 14.71 4.56
CA GLU A 160 7.38 14.14 5.87
C GLU A 160 7.41 12.60 5.83
N LYS A 161 6.79 11.99 4.82
CA LYS A 161 6.79 10.53 4.64
C LYS A 161 8.19 9.96 4.39
N ASN A 162 9.02 10.65 3.60
CA ASN A 162 10.39 10.21 3.36
C ASN A 162 11.24 10.31 4.62
N ASN A 163 11.10 11.39 5.39
CA ASN A 163 11.83 11.60 6.64
C ASN A 163 11.42 10.60 7.74
N SER A 164 10.14 10.21 7.82
CA SER A 164 9.68 9.20 8.77
C SER A 164 10.11 7.78 8.40
N SER A 165 10.30 7.50 7.10
CA SER A 165 10.64 6.16 6.60
C SER A 165 12.15 5.85 6.64
N GLN A 166 13.01 6.85 6.80
CA GLN A 166 14.45 6.63 6.96
C GLN A 166 14.75 6.37 8.44
N PRO A 167 15.35 5.23 8.82
CA PRO A 167 15.89 5.10 10.16
C PRO A 167 16.90 6.23 10.36
N LYS A 168 16.76 7.01 11.45
CA LYS A 168 17.76 8.00 11.87
C LYS A 168 19.02 7.23 12.26
N ILE A 169 19.79 6.76 11.28
CA ILE A 169 21.11 6.17 11.49
C ILE A 169 21.93 7.30 12.09
N LYS A 170 22.21 7.20 13.39
CA LYS A 170 23.16 8.09 14.06
C LYS A 170 24.48 7.91 13.32
N LYS A 171 24.81 8.85 12.44
CA LYS A 171 26.15 8.91 11.84
C LYS A 171 27.11 9.10 13.01
N THR A 172 27.72 8.01 13.46
CA THR A 172 28.84 8.10 14.38
C THR A 172 29.89 8.91 13.64
N LYS A 173 30.37 9.99 14.25
CA LYS A 173 31.44 10.81 13.69
C LYS A 173 32.75 10.03 13.81
N SER A 174 32.89 8.90 13.10
CA SER A 174 34.21 8.31 12.91
C SER A 174 34.98 9.24 11.97
N LYS A 175 36.06 9.83 12.48
CA LYS A 175 36.96 10.74 11.72
C LYS A 175 37.69 10.06 10.55
N PHE A 176 37.36 8.81 10.28
CA PHE A 176 38.00 8.00 9.26
C PHE A 176 36.93 7.37 8.39
N GLY A 177 36.99 7.70 7.10
CA GLY A 177 36.03 7.27 6.10
C GLY A 177 35.97 5.76 5.93
N SER A 178 35.00 5.31 5.13
CA SER A 178 34.72 3.92 4.79
C SER A 178 35.94 3.10 4.35
N GLN A 179 37.03 3.73 3.91
CA GLN A 179 38.29 3.09 3.57
C GLN A 179 38.97 2.36 4.73
N ARG A 180 38.89 2.85 5.97
CA ARG A 180 39.52 2.17 7.13
C ARG A 180 38.81 0.89 7.53
N TYR A 181 37.49 0.80 7.29
CA TYR A 181 36.75 -0.43 7.53
C TYR A 181 37.23 -1.57 6.61
N PHE A 182 37.47 -1.27 5.33
CA PHE A 182 37.99 -2.25 4.38
C PHE A 182 39.45 -2.63 4.65
N GLN A 183 40.29 -1.67 5.08
CA GLN A 183 41.67 -1.97 5.47
C GLN A 183 41.73 -2.89 6.70
N ASN A 184 40.98 -2.57 7.77
CA ASN A 184 40.96 -3.43 8.95
C ASN A 184 40.44 -4.86 8.63
N PHE A 185 39.44 -4.98 7.75
CA PHE A 185 38.93 -6.28 7.31
C PHE A 185 39.97 -7.10 6.52
N LEU A 186 40.75 -6.45 5.66
CA LEU A 186 41.82 -7.11 4.91
C LEU A 186 42.98 -7.53 5.83
N ASP A 187 43.34 -6.67 6.79
CA ASP A 187 44.39 -6.95 7.78
C ASP A 187 43.99 -8.13 8.69
N ASP A 188 42.72 -8.24 9.10
CA ASP A 188 42.20 -9.37 9.89
C ASP A 188 42.21 -10.69 9.09
N ILE A 189 41.95 -10.65 7.79
CA ILE A 189 42.05 -11.84 6.91
C ILE A 189 43.52 -12.30 6.80
N ASP A 190 44.45 -11.37 6.63
CA ASP A 190 45.87 -11.69 6.49
C ASP A 190 46.50 -12.19 7.79
N LEU A 191 46.02 -11.70 8.94
CA LEU A 191 46.41 -12.21 10.26
C LEU A 191 45.92 -13.65 10.49
N ASN A 192 44.71 -13.99 10.05
CA ASN A 192 44.19 -15.36 10.15
C ASN A 192 44.94 -16.33 9.20
N LYS A 193 45.30 -15.89 8.00
CA LYS A 193 46.14 -16.70 7.08
C LYS A 193 47.54 -16.98 7.65
N LYS A 194 48.12 -16.05 8.40
CA LYS A 194 49.42 -16.24 9.07
C LYS A 194 49.38 -17.19 10.26
N LYS A 195 48.21 -17.38 10.88
CA LYS A 195 48.02 -18.33 12.00
C LYS A 195 47.78 -19.77 11.55
N THR A 196 47.49 -19.99 10.27
CA THR A 196 47.17 -21.31 9.70
C THR A 196 48.34 -21.98 8.97
N ASN A 197 49.57 -21.47 9.11
CA ASN A 197 50.81 -22.08 8.63
C ASN A 197 51.77 -22.31 9.77
#